data_AF-A0A178XRB1-F1
#
_entry.id   AF-A0A178XRB1-F1
#
_cell.length_a   1.000
_cell.length_b   1.000
_cell.length_c   1.000
_cell.angle_alpha   90.00
_cell.angle_beta   90.00
_cell.angle_gamma   90.00
#
_symmetry.space_group_name_H-M   'P 1'
#
loop_
_entity.id
_entity.type
_entity.pdbx_description
1 polymer ?
#
loop_
_entity_poly.entity_id
_entity_poly.type
_entity_poly.pdbx_seq_one_letter_code
_entity_poly.pdbx_strand_id
1 'polypeptide(L)'
;MRHRPTQLAAGLAIPPLRTLRSSFTTQVKRMFKVFIARANIEKFNELISKENDPEKKALLKELLTREEDKLAAALIAISQTGTADEA
;
A
#
# COMPACT_ATOMS: atom_id res chain seq x y z
N MET A 1 -50.39 31.20 28.02
CA MET A 1 -49.04 31.67 27.59
C MET A 1 -48.01 30.94 28.45
N ARG A 2 -47.03 30.17 27.98
CA ARG A 2 -46.51 29.84 26.64
C ARG A 2 -45.97 28.40 26.65
N HIS A 3 -45.90 27.87 25.43
CA HIS A 3 -45.50 26.55 24.97
C HIS A 3 -44.14 26.01 25.47
N ARG A 4 -44.04 24.66 25.41
CA ARG A 4 -42.80 23.86 25.46
C ARG A 4 -41.70 24.42 24.53
N PRO A 5 -40.45 24.04 24.80
CA PRO A 5 -39.60 23.56 23.72
C PRO A 5 -39.11 22.14 24.02
N THR A 6 -39.63 21.20 23.25
CA THR A 6 -39.03 19.87 23.04
C THR A 6 -37.92 20.04 22.01
N GLN A 7 -36.66 19.94 22.43
CA GLN A 7 -35.47 19.64 21.61
C GLN A 7 -34.49 18.94 22.57
N LEU A 8 -33.79 17.86 22.23
CA LEU A 8 -33.08 17.61 20.99
C LEU A 8 -33.37 16.22 20.43
N ALA A 9 -33.56 16.19 19.11
CA ALA A 9 -33.49 15.00 18.31
C ALA A 9 -32.17 14.26 18.57
N ALA A 10 -32.27 12.98 18.89
CA ALA A 10 -31.19 12.02 18.72
C ALA A 10 -30.88 11.95 17.22
N GLY A 11 -29.97 12.82 16.77
CA GLY A 11 -29.37 12.71 15.45
C GLY A 11 -28.57 11.42 15.42
N LEU A 12 -29.13 10.38 14.78
CA LEU A 12 -28.35 9.28 14.23
C LEU A 12 -27.21 9.92 13.43
N ALA A 13 -25.99 9.91 13.99
CA ALA A 13 -24.80 10.23 13.23
C ALA A 13 -24.61 9.10 12.22
N ILE A 14 -25.29 9.20 11.07
CA ILE A 14 -24.99 8.39 9.90
C ILE A 14 -23.55 8.78 9.53
N PRO A 15 -22.55 7.89 9.68
CA PRO A 15 -21.20 8.22 9.27
C PRO A 15 -21.23 8.53 7.77
N PRO A 16 -20.55 9.59 7.29
CA PRO A 16 -20.56 9.93 5.89
C PRO A 16 -20.01 8.76 5.07
N LEU A 17 -20.77 8.32 4.06
CA LEU A 17 -20.49 7.25 3.08
C LEU A 17 -19.19 7.43 2.26
N ARG A 18 -18.29 8.32 2.68
CA ARG A 18 -17.05 8.68 1.97
C ARG A 18 -15.86 7.78 2.30
N THR A 19 -15.97 6.87 3.25
CA THR A 19 -14.85 6.02 3.70
C THR A 19 -14.67 4.75 2.87
N LEU A 20 -15.74 4.17 2.28
CA LEU A 20 -15.65 2.88 1.58
C LEU A 20 -14.93 2.94 0.22
N ARG A 21 -15.03 4.05 -0.52
CA ARG A 21 -14.38 4.19 -1.84
C ARG A 21 -12.85 4.33 -1.75
N SER A 22 -12.34 4.71 -0.58
CA SER A 22 -10.92 4.99 -0.34
C SER A 22 -10.06 3.72 -0.20
N SER A 23 -10.59 2.70 0.50
CA SER A 23 -9.86 1.47 0.83
C SER A 23 -9.50 0.64 -0.41
N PHE A 24 -10.45 0.44 -1.32
CA PHE A 24 -10.24 -0.37 -2.53
C PHE A 24 -9.16 0.21 -3.46
N THR A 25 -9.21 1.52 -3.71
CA THR A 25 -8.20 2.18 -4.57
C THR A 25 -6.80 2.14 -3.94
N THR A 26 -6.71 2.11 -2.62
CA THR A 26 -5.45 1.99 -1.88
C THR A 26 -4.89 0.57 -1.96
N GLN A 27 -5.75 -0.44 -1.80
CA GLN A 27 -5.36 -1.84 -1.91
C GLN A 27 -4.88 -2.20 -3.33
N VAL A 28 -5.60 -1.75 -4.36
CA VAL A 28 -5.19 -1.95 -5.77
C VAL A 28 -3.85 -1.27 -6.05
N LYS A 29 -3.63 -0.06 -5.55
CA LYS A 29 -2.33 0.63 -5.69
C LYS A 29 -1.19 -0.14 -5.02
N ARG A 30 -1.43 -0.74 -3.84
CA ARG A 30 -0.41 -1.55 -3.14
C ARG A 30 -0.10 -2.84 -3.89
N MET A 31 -1.11 -3.54 -4.40
CA MET A 31 -0.94 -4.71 -5.26
C MET A 31 -0.15 -4.38 -6.52
N PHE A 32 -0.43 -3.25 -7.14
CA PHE A 32 0.32 -2.79 -8.31
C PHE A 32 1.79 -2.50 -7.98
N LYS A 33 2.09 -1.90 -6.82
CA LYS A 33 3.48 -1.71 -6.37
C LYS A 33 4.24 -3.04 -6.22
N VAL A 34 3.59 -4.06 -5.65
CA VAL A 34 4.17 -5.42 -5.54
C VAL A 34 4.44 -6.01 -6.92
N PHE A 35 3.50 -5.86 -7.85
CA PHE A 35 3.68 -6.34 -9.23
C PHE A 35 4.88 -5.69 -9.92
N ILE A 36 4.99 -4.36 -9.85
CA ILE A 36 6.10 -3.62 -10.47
C ILE A 36 7.44 -4.00 -9.82
N ALA A 37 7.51 -4.09 -8.49
CA ALA A 37 8.75 -4.45 -7.80
C ALA A 37 9.23 -5.85 -8.19
N ARG A 38 8.31 -6.83 -8.33
CA ARG A 38 8.66 -8.18 -8.80
C ARG A 38 9.20 -8.18 -10.23
N ALA A 39 8.56 -7.46 -11.14
CA ALA A 39 9.02 -7.34 -12.52
C ALA A 39 10.40 -6.67 -12.60
N ASN A 40 10.67 -5.66 -11.78
CA ASN A 40 11.98 -5.01 -11.69
C ASN A 40 13.06 -5.97 -11.18
N ILE A 41 12.77 -6.74 -10.12
CA ILE A 41 13.69 -7.75 -9.57
C ILE A 41 14.07 -8.79 -10.63
N GLU A 42 13.09 -9.32 -11.36
CA GLU A 42 13.32 -10.27 -12.44
C GLU A 42 14.24 -9.68 -13.52
N LYS A 43 13.97 -8.43 -13.93
CA LYS A 43 14.79 -7.72 -14.91
C LYS A 43 16.21 -7.44 -14.42
N PHE A 44 16.39 -7.07 -13.16
CA PHE A 44 17.73 -6.88 -12.59
C PHE A 44 18.50 -8.19 -12.53
N ASN A 45 17.88 -9.30 -12.16
CA ASN A 45 18.52 -10.62 -12.19
C ASN A 45 18.96 -10.99 -13.61
N GLU A 46 18.12 -10.74 -14.62
CA GLU A 46 18.48 -10.96 -16.02
C GLU A 46 19.69 -10.09 -16.43
N LEU A 47 19.69 -8.80 -16.09
CA LEU A 47 20.80 -7.89 -16.38
C LEU A 47 22.11 -8.33 -15.69
N ILE A 48 22.05 -8.69 -14.41
CA ILE A 48 23.20 -9.18 -13.64
C ILE A 48 23.78 -10.47 -14.24
N SER A 49 22.92 -11.33 -14.79
CA SER A 49 23.35 -12.59 -15.42
C SER A 49 24.13 -12.37 -16.71
N LYS A 50 23.83 -11.28 -17.43
CA LYS A 50 24.46 -10.90 -18.70
C LYS A 50 25.61 -9.90 -18.53
N GLU A 51 25.74 -9.28 -17.35
CA GLU A 51 26.78 -8.29 -17.08
C GLU A 51 28.12 -8.96 -16.75
N ASN A 52 29.14 -8.54 -17.50
CA ASN A 52 30.52 -9.04 -17.43
C ASN A 52 31.45 -8.05 -16.70
N ASP A 53 31.06 -6.78 -16.63
CA ASP A 53 31.80 -5.75 -15.89
C ASP A 53 31.52 -5.88 -14.38
N PRO A 54 32.55 -6.11 -13.55
CA PRO A 54 32.35 -6.34 -12.11
C PRO A 54 31.82 -5.11 -11.37
N GLU A 55 32.18 -3.90 -11.79
CA GLU A 55 31.72 -2.66 -11.16
C GLU A 55 30.25 -2.40 -11.49
N LYS A 56 29.86 -2.58 -12.76
CA LYS A 56 28.46 -2.48 -13.17
C LYS A 56 27.61 -3.58 -12.53
N LYS A 57 28.15 -4.79 -12.40
CA LYS A 57 27.47 -5.90 -11.73
C LYS A 57 27.26 -5.61 -10.24
N ALA A 58 28.22 -4.98 -9.56
CA ALA A 58 28.08 -4.54 -8.19
C ALA A 58 26.97 -3.47 -8.04
N LEU A 59 26.96 -2.47 -8.94
CA LEU A 59 25.91 -1.46 -8.98
C LEU A 59 24.52 -2.08 -9.22
N LEU A 60 24.40 -3.00 -10.16
CA LEU A 60 23.13 -3.69 -10.45
C LEU A 60 22.64 -4.52 -9.25
N LYS A 61 23.55 -5.15 -8.50
CA LYS A 61 23.21 -5.85 -7.25
C LYS A 61 22.72 -4.89 -6.17
N GLU A 62 23.35 -3.71 -6.03
CA GLU A 62 22.88 -2.70 -5.08
C GLU A 62 21.47 -2.21 -5.44
N LEU A 63 21.22 -1.96 -6.73
CA LEU A 63 19.89 -1.58 -7.22
C LEU A 63 18.87 -2.70 -7.01
N LEU A 64 19.25 -3.96 -7.22
CA LEU A 64 18.42 -5.13 -6.93
C LEU A 64 18.00 -5.16 -5.46
N THR A 65 18.93 -5.01 -4.51
CA THR A 65 18.62 -4.98 -3.07
C THR A 65 17.60 -3.89 -2.74
N ARG A 66 17.72 -2.71 -3.34
CA ARG A 66 16.75 -1.62 -3.13
C ARG A 66 15.35 -1.96 -3.66
N GLU A 67 15.23 -2.73 -4.75
CA GLU A 67 13.93 -3.20 -5.24
C GLU A 67 13.35 -4.31 -4.35
N GLU A 68 14.19 -5.19 -3.81
CA GLU A 68 13.79 -6.20 -2.81
C GLU A 68 13.25 -5.53 -1.53
N ASP A 69 13.91 -4.47 -1.06
CA ASP A 69 13.43 -3.68 0.09
C ASP A 69 12.07 -3.02 -0.19
N LYS A 70 11.87 -2.46 -1.40
CA LYS A 70 10.58 -1.90 -1.81
C LYS A 70 9.49 -2.96 -1.85
N LEU A 71 9.81 -4.16 -2.32
CA LEU A 71 8.87 -5.29 -2.33
C LEU A 71 8.50 -5.69 -0.90
N ALA A 72 9.49 -5.85 -0.01
CA ALA A 72 9.26 -6.17 1.39
C ALA A 72 8.36 -5.13 2.09
N ALA A 73 8.67 -3.83 1.90
CA ALA A 73 7.87 -2.74 2.46
C ALA A 73 6.42 -2.75 1.91
N ALA A 74 6.24 -3.01 0.62
CA ALA A 74 4.92 -3.10 0.01
C ALA A 74 4.11 -4.29 0.56
N LEU A 75 4.74 -5.44 0.79
CA LEU A 75 4.10 -6.62 1.37
C LEU A 75 3.70 -6.40 2.83
N ILE A 76 4.56 -5.77 3.64
CA ILE A 76 4.24 -5.39 5.02
C ILE A 76 3.05 -4.42 5.06
N ALA A 77 3.03 -3.42 4.17
CA ALA A 77 1.92 -2.48 4.09
C ALA A 77 0.60 -3.15 3.68
N ILE A 78 0.63 -4.30 3.00
CA ILE A 78 -0.56 -5.08 2.68
C ILE A 78 -1.01 -5.90 3.90
N SER A 79 -0.10 -6.54 4.62
CA SER A 79 -0.43 -7.39 5.77
C SER A 79 -0.98 -6.59 6.95
N GLN A 80 -0.47 -5.38 7.20
CA GLN A 80 -0.94 -4.50 8.28
C GLN A 80 -2.36 -3.93 8.09
N THR A 81 -2.92 -4.00 6.89
CA THR A 81 -4.33 -3.61 6.64
C THR A 81 -5.36 -4.67 7.00
N GLY A 82 -4.95 -5.85 7.44
CA GLY A 82 -5.85 -6.91 7.93
C GLY A 82 -6.14 -6.87 9.44
N THR A 83 -5.44 -6.02 10.20
CA THR A 83 -5.43 -6.06 11.68
C THR A 83 -6.06 -4.85 12.38
N ALA A 84 -6.76 -3.97 11.64
CA ALA A 84 -7.30 -2.72 12.19
C ALA A 84 -8.83 -2.72 12.38
N ASP A 85 -9.50 -3.88 12.28
CA ASP A 85 -10.97 -4.01 12.41
C ASP A 85 -11.41 -4.88 13.62
N GLU A 86 -10.50 -5.24 14.52
CA GLU A 86 -10.82 -6.01 15.75
C GLU A 86 -10.23 -5.37 17.02
N ALA A 87 -10.67 -4.16 17.34
CA ALA A 87 -10.46 -3.55 18.66
C ALA A 87 -11.77 -2.92 19.18
#